data_AF-A0A2X2BWE0-F1
#
_entry.id   AF-A0A2X2BWE0-F1
#
_cell.length_a   1.000
_cell.length_b   1.000
_cell.length_c   1.000
_cell.angle_alpha   90.00
_cell.angle_beta   90.00
_cell.angle_gamma   90.00
#
_symmetry.space_group_name_H-M   'P 1'
#
loop_
_entity.id
_entity.type
_entity.pdbx_description
1 polymer ?
#
loop_
_entity_poly.entity_id
_entity_poly.type
_entity_poly.pdbx_seq_one_letter_code
_entity_poly.pdbx_strand_id
1 'polypeptide(L)'
;MRYYHYILGTVMLAMSAVVNSATINLTAKFTPAINNSNSDGIFTNTTPRSGYCSRWPKYCDANDVSVYLPLTTTISYPIVAKNKPREGAYFNFPKTPRILTVRNQNTGETFDVIFRVTSYSSQLTTNSSSSSWDEGKDFSAPRGGGCTFYTPSWGGGSGSGSWIQFIWKTSNNTSPCYKISTINRTEPHRFYDMSMGYSLVAKDNLLTVGSGTYKGKLSFTVGPGGDFDFGDNYQASDSVVDINLILSVNHDLIVTTTPESRALSLQPCSAGKICTEEQGKQNWERWMITKITPQLTARSDFFTVFNRCIYDLYTMPICSR
;
A
#
# COMPACT_ATOMS: atom_id res chain seq x y z
N MET A 1 -32.00 -0.36 51.55
CA MET A 1 -31.27 0.54 50.63
C MET A 1 -29.96 -0.10 50.16
N ARG A 2 -30.01 -1.18 49.37
CA ARG A 2 -28.79 -1.85 48.86
C ARG A 2 -28.94 -2.53 47.49
N TYR A 3 -30.09 -2.37 46.83
CA TYR A 3 -30.39 -2.94 45.52
C TYR A 3 -30.38 -1.93 44.37
N TYR A 4 -30.44 -0.62 44.66
CA TYR A 4 -30.48 0.42 43.62
C TYR A 4 -29.12 0.72 42.96
N HIS A 5 -28.00 0.36 43.60
CA HIS A 5 -26.66 0.60 43.04
C HIS A 5 -26.20 -0.47 42.04
N TYR A 6 -26.78 -1.67 42.07
CA TYR A 6 -26.43 -2.72 41.12
C TYR A 6 -27.13 -2.55 39.76
N ILE A 7 -28.30 -1.90 39.73
CA ILE A 7 -29.07 -1.70 38.50
C ILE A 7 -28.48 -0.56 37.64
N LEU A 8 -27.85 0.46 38.27
CA LEU A 8 -27.14 1.51 37.52
C LEU A 8 -25.81 1.03 36.90
N GLY A 9 -25.17 0.01 37.47
CA GLY A 9 -23.90 -0.52 36.96
C GLY A 9 -24.04 -1.40 35.72
N THR A 10 -25.18 -2.09 35.56
CA THR A 10 -25.43 -3.01 34.43
C THR A 10 -25.99 -2.33 33.18
N VAL A 11 -26.49 -1.09 33.27
CA VAL A 11 -27.02 -0.36 32.09
C VAL A 11 -25.92 0.39 31.31
N MET A 12 -24.75 0.67 31.90
CA MET A 12 -23.64 1.33 31.19
C MET A 12 -22.78 0.41 30.31
N LEU A 13 -22.91 -0.93 30.40
CA LEU A 13 -22.06 -1.87 29.64
C LEU A 13 -22.64 -2.27 28.26
N ALA A 14 -23.83 -1.77 27.89
CA ALA A 14 -24.53 -2.16 26.67
C ALA A 14 -24.68 -1.05 25.63
N MET A 15 -23.97 0.08 25.79
CA MET A 15 -23.72 1.01 24.68
C MET A 15 -22.47 0.55 23.94
N SER A 16 -22.56 -0.59 23.25
CA SER A 16 -21.64 -0.91 22.17
C SER A 16 -21.82 0.16 21.12
N ALA A 17 -20.98 1.19 21.12
CA ALA A 17 -20.96 2.17 20.04
C ALA A 17 -20.79 1.37 18.74
N VAL A 18 -21.80 1.41 17.88
CA VAL A 18 -21.71 0.82 16.55
C VAL A 18 -20.71 1.70 15.81
N VAL A 19 -19.44 1.26 15.79
CA VAL A 19 -18.40 1.95 15.04
C VAL A 19 -18.63 1.64 13.57
N ASN A 20 -19.22 2.59 12.85
CA ASN A 20 -19.25 2.54 11.40
C ASN A 20 -17.82 2.74 10.88
N SER A 21 -17.37 1.79 10.04
CA SER A 21 -16.03 1.75 9.48
C SER A 21 -16.08 1.66 7.96
N ALA A 22 -15.46 2.63 7.31
CA ALA A 22 -15.24 2.67 5.88
C ALA A 22 -14.11 1.67 5.53
N THR A 23 -14.42 0.64 4.75
CA THR A 23 -13.46 -0.44 4.46
C THR A 23 -12.85 -0.34 3.08
N ILE A 24 -11.53 -0.53 2.98
CA ILE A 24 -10.76 -0.57 1.73
C ILE A 24 -9.98 -1.89 1.68
N ASN A 25 -10.13 -2.62 0.57
CA ASN A 25 -9.42 -3.87 0.34
C ASN A 25 -8.32 -3.67 -0.70
N LEU A 26 -7.08 -3.88 -0.30
CA LEU A 26 -5.89 -3.77 -1.13
C LEU A 26 -5.33 -5.17 -1.40
N THR A 27 -4.88 -5.39 -2.63
CA THR A 27 -4.19 -6.59 -3.05
C THR A 27 -2.84 -6.26 -3.67
N ALA A 28 -1.84 -7.06 -3.34
CA ALA A 28 -0.52 -6.95 -3.93
C ALA A 28 0.14 -8.34 -4.06
N LYS A 29 1.20 -8.42 -4.86
CA LYS A 29 1.96 -9.64 -5.09
C LYS A 29 3.46 -9.37 -4.93
N PHE A 30 4.15 -10.29 -4.29
CA PHE A 30 5.61 -10.40 -4.35
C PHE A 30 5.98 -11.61 -5.18
N THR A 31 6.84 -11.42 -6.18
CA THR A 31 7.44 -12.50 -6.97
C THR A 31 8.89 -12.10 -7.25
N PRO A 32 9.88 -12.77 -6.62
CA PRO A 32 11.28 -12.47 -6.88
C PRO A 32 11.58 -12.86 -8.33
N ALA A 33 12.16 -11.93 -9.09
CA ALA A 33 12.65 -12.22 -10.43
C ALA A 33 14.11 -12.69 -10.35
N ILE A 34 14.43 -13.84 -10.96
CA ILE A 34 15.80 -14.40 -10.96
C ILE A 34 16.81 -13.49 -11.69
N ASN A 35 16.33 -12.62 -12.59
CA ASN A 35 17.13 -11.77 -13.46
C ASN A 35 16.91 -10.26 -13.28
N ASN A 36 16.18 -9.85 -12.24
CA ASN A 36 15.95 -8.44 -11.93
C ASN A 36 15.91 -8.22 -10.43
N SER A 37 16.37 -7.06 -9.97
CA SER A 37 16.58 -6.65 -8.56
C SER A 37 15.34 -6.60 -7.66
N ASN A 38 14.26 -7.32 -7.98
CA ASN A 38 13.06 -7.43 -7.13
C ASN A 38 13.31 -8.16 -5.79
N SER A 39 14.56 -8.42 -5.43
CA SER A 39 15.01 -8.72 -4.07
C SER A 39 14.74 -7.59 -3.07
N ASP A 40 14.46 -6.37 -3.55
CA ASP A 40 14.37 -5.15 -2.73
C ASP A 40 13.04 -4.97 -1.97
N GLY A 41 12.20 -6.01 -1.89
CA GLY A 41 10.93 -5.94 -1.15
C GLY A 41 9.87 -5.05 -1.83
N ILE A 42 9.96 -4.89 -3.15
CA ILE A 42 9.00 -4.13 -3.95
C ILE A 42 7.80 -5.04 -4.30
N PHE A 43 6.60 -4.57 -3.95
CA PHE A 43 5.38 -5.26 -4.31
C PHE A 43 4.84 -4.81 -5.67
N THR A 44 4.36 -5.77 -6.46
CA THR A 44 3.49 -5.48 -7.60
C THR A 44 2.08 -5.25 -7.08
N ASN A 45 1.54 -4.05 -7.31
CA ASN A 45 0.15 -3.74 -6.96
C ASN A 45 -0.80 -4.51 -7.89
N THR A 46 -1.75 -5.25 -7.31
CA THR A 46 -2.78 -6.00 -8.06
C THR A 46 -4.20 -5.51 -7.75
N THR A 47 -4.33 -4.43 -6.97
CA THR A 47 -5.63 -3.87 -6.58
C THR A 47 -6.30 -3.27 -7.82
N PRO A 48 -7.59 -3.59 -8.09
CA PRO A 48 -8.32 -2.94 -9.17
C PRO A 48 -8.31 -1.42 -9.04
N ARG A 49 -7.80 -0.74 -10.07
CA ARG A 49 -7.76 0.73 -10.11
C ARG A 49 -9.18 1.30 -10.06
N SER A 50 -9.43 2.19 -9.12
CA SER A 50 -10.74 2.85 -8.94
C SER A 50 -10.58 4.32 -8.58
N GLY A 51 -11.68 5.07 -8.50
CA GLY A 51 -11.64 6.48 -8.12
C GLY A 51 -10.95 7.38 -9.15
N TYR A 52 -10.20 8.38 -8.68
CA TYR A 52 -9.65 9.46 -9.51
C TYR A 52 -8.85 8.99 -10.73
N CYS A 53 -7.83 8.16 -10.55
CA CYS A 53 -6.95 7.73 -11.64
C CYS A 53 -7.63 6.74 -12.60
N SER A 54 -8.71 6.08 -12.19
CA SER A 54 -9.54 5.30 -13.11
C SER A 54 -10.33 6.21 -14.06
N ARG A 55 -10.89 7.31 -13.53
CA ARG A 55 -11.64 8.31 -14.32
C ARG A 55 -10.73 9.23 -15.15
N TRP A 56 -9.58 9.60 -14.59
CA TRP A 56 -8.66 10.58 -15.16
C TRP A 56 -7.24 10.01 -15.31
N PRO A 57 -7.05 8.95 -16.09
CA PRO A 57 -5.78 8.26 -16.21
C PRO A 57 -4.65 9.16 -16.72
N LYS A 58 -4.97 10.18 -17.54
CA LYS A 58 -4.01 11.14 -18.11
C LYS A 58 -3.29 12.03 -17.08
N TYR A 59 -3.82 12.10 -15.85
CA TYR A 59 -3.26 12.92 -14.79
C TYR A 59 -2.54 12.12 -13.71
N CYS A 60 -2.40 10.81 -13.90
CA CYS A 60 -1.72 9.92 -12.98
C CYS A 60 -0.52 9.31 -13.71
N ASP A 61 0.60 9.17 -13.01
CA ASP A 61 1.78 8.50 -13.57
C ASP A 61 1.44 7.04 -13.90
N ALA A 62 2.23 6.40 -14.78
CA ALA A 62 1.99 5.03 -15.22
C ALA A 62 1.88 4.02 -14.06
N ASN A 63 2.60 4.28 -12.96
CA ASN A 63 2.62 3.46 -11.75
C ASN A 63 1.70 3.99 -10.63
N ASP A 64 1.07 5.16 -10.81
CA ASP A 64 0.17 5.73 -9.82
C ASP A 64 -1.18 4.98 -9.86
N VAL A 65 -1.47 4.28 -8.77
CA VAL A 65 -2.75 3.63 -8.53
C VAL A 65 -3.54 4.46 -7.53
N SER A 66 -4.81 4.72 -7.85
CA SER A 66 -5.78 5.21 -6.87
C SER A 66 -6.83 4.16 -6.59
N VAL A 67 -7.37 4.22 -5.38
CA VAL A 67 -8.53 3.44 -4.95
C VAL A 67 -9.58 4.36 -4.35
N TYR A 68 -10.84 3.94 -4.40
CA TYR A 68 -11.93 4.64 -3.73
C TYR A 68 -11.68 4.71 -2.22
N LEU A 69 -11.85 5.89 -1.65
CA LEU A 69 -11.90 6.12 -0.20
C LEU A 69 -13.38 6.32 0.15
N PRO A 70 -14.05 5.35 0.80
CA PRO A 70 -15.49 5.40 1.05
C PRO A 70 -15.86 6.34 2.20
N LEU A 71 -15.39 7.58 2.12
CA LEU A 71 -15.75 8.67 2.99
C LEU A 71 -16.43 9.77 2.19
N THR A 72 -17.37 10.44 2.85
CA THR A 72 -17.90 11.72 2.41
C THR A 72 -17.95 12.66 3.62
N THR A 73 -17.98 13.96 3.36
CA THR A 73 -18.18 14.96 4.42
C THR A 73 -19.45 15.75 4.23
N THR A 74 -19.97 16.31 5.32
CA THR A 74 -21.00 17.34 5.34
C THR A 74 -20.49 18.52 6.16
N ILE A 75 -20.84 19.75 5.77
CA ILE A 75 -20.39 20.93 6.52
C ILE A 75 -21.26 21.08 7.78
N SER A 76 -20.64 20.99 8.95
CA SER A 76 -21.32 21.13 10.25
C SER A 76 -21.43 22.59 10.66
N TYR A 77 -20.42 23.40 10.30
CA TYR A 77 -20.37 24.84 10.62
C TYR A 77 -20.01 25.65 9.39
N PRO A 78 -20.67 26.79 9.12
CA PRO A 78 -20.31 27.67 8.01
C PRO A 78 -18.83 28.05 8.01
N ILE A 79 -18.21 28.07 6.84
CA ILE A 79 -16.86 28.60 6.67
C ILE A 79 -16.97 30.11 6.52
N VAL A 80 -16.30 30.85 7.39
CA VAL A 80 -16.25 32.32 7.32
C VAL A 80 -15.14 32.74 6.36
N ALA A 81 -15.35 33.82 5.61
CA ALA A 81 -14.33 34.41 4.74
C ALA A 81 -13.04 34.69 5.54
N LYS A 82 -11.89 34.34 4.96
CA LYS A 82 -10.56 34.45 5.57
C LYS A 82 -10.43 33.64 6.88
N ASN A 83 -11.08 32.48 6.94
CA ASN A 83 -11.03 31.54 8.06
C ASN A 83 -9.60 31.16 8.47
N LYS A 84 -9.43 30.70 9.72
CA LYS A 84 -8.21 29.98 10.12
C LYS A 84 -8.15 28.60 9.43
N PRO A 85 -6.97 27.99 9.26
CA PRO A 85 -6.83 26.75 8.49
C PRO A 85 -7.82 25.64 8.87
N ARG A 86 -7.97 25.32 10.17
CA ARG A 86 -8.88 24.26 10.65
C ARG A 86 -10.36 24.63 10.58
N GLU A 87 -10.67 25.92 10.53
CA GLU A 87 -12.03 26.46 10.44
C GLU A 87 -12.54 26.51 8.96
N GLY A 88 -11.91 25.73 8.07
CA GLY A 88 -12.21 25.73 6.63
C GLY A 88 -11.92 24.39 5.98
N ALA A 89 -11.54 24.41 4.69
CA ALA A 89 -11.18 23.19 3.97
C ALA A 89 -9.78 22.72 4.39
N TYR A 90 -9.73 21.89 5.42
CA TYR A 90 -8.54 21.35 6.06
C TYR A 90 -8.47 19.85 5.87
N PHE A 91 -7.26 19.34 5.66
CA PHE A 91 -7.01 17.93 5.47
C PHE A 91 -5.70 17.52 6.11
N ASN A 92 -5.76 16.59 7.05
CA ASN A 92 -4.60 15.80 7.47
C ASN A 92 -4.90 14.31 7.22
N PHE A 93 -3.89 13.59 6.76
CA PHE A 93 -4.02 12.20 6.32
C PHE A 93 -2.85 11.39 6.86
N PRO A 94 -2.96 10.04 6.98
CA PRO A 94 -1.86 9.17 7.38
C PRO A 94 -0.82 9.02 6.25
N LYS A 95 -0.11 10.11 5.97
CA LYS A 95 0.92 10.24 4.92
C LYS A 95 2.33 9.97 5.40
N THR A 96 2.50 9.69 6.69
CA THR A 96 3.73 9.10 7.24
C THR A 96 3.66 7.57 7.20
N PRO A 97 4.81 6.88 7.07
CA PRO A 97 4.88 5.42 7.12
C PRO A 97 4.18 4.81 8.33
N ARG A 98 3.35 3.79 8.10
CA ARG A 98 2.69 2.97 9.11
C ARG A 98 3.06 1.51 8.92
N ILE A 99 3.38 0.82 10.01
CA ILE A 99 3.70 -0.60 9.98
C ILE A 99 2.39 -1.39 9.99
N LEU A 100 2.18 -2.19 8.95
CA LEU A 100 1.09 -3.15 8.80
C LEU A 100 1.71 -4.56 8.88
N THR A 101 1.50 -5.25 9.98
CA THR A 101 1.92 -6.65 10.12
C THR A 101 0.92 -7.55 9.38
N VAL A 102 1.43 -8.36 8.45
CA VAL A 102 0.64 -9.37 7.73
C VAL A 102 0.93 -10.77 8.24
N ARG A 103 -0.06 -11.66 8.17
CA ARG A 103 0.03 -13.04 8.65
C ARG A 103 -0.37 -14.05 7.58
N ASN A 104 0.49 -15.04 7.36
CA ASN A 104 0.23 -16.19 6.50
C ASN A 104 -0.99 -16.95 7.02
N GLN A 105 -1.96 -17.20 6.14
CA GLN A 105 -3.22 -17.84 6.53
C GLN A 105 -3.07 -19.33 6.86
N ASN A 106 -2.01 -19.98 6.38
CA ASN A 106 -1.78 -21.41 6.57
C ASN A 106 -0.72 -21.69 7.65
N THR A 107 0.40 -20.97 7.62
CA THR A 107 1.54 -21.23 8.53
C THR A 107 1.53 -20.35 9.78
N GLY A 108 0.80 -19.23 9.75
CA GLY A 108 0.83 -18.22 10.82
C GLY A 108 2.10 -17.37 10.86
N GLU A 109 3.04 -17.58 9.94
CA GLU A 109 4.23 -16.73 9.74
C GLU A 109 3.83 -15.27 9.51
N THR A 110 4.61 -14.32 10.03
CA THR A 110 4.30 -12.89 9.95
C THR A 110 5.49 -12.08 9.49
N PHE A 111 5.22 -10.98 8.77
CA PHE A 111 6.20 -9.94 8.49
C PHE A 111 5.54 -8.57 8.38
N ASP A 112 6.35 -7.52 8.40
CA ASP A 112 5.90 -6.13 8.38
C ASP A 112 5.93 -5.52 6.98
N VAL A 113 4.85 -4.84 6.63
CA VAL A 113 4.71 -4.02 5.43
C VAL A 113 4.60 -2.55 5.84
N ILE A 114 5.36 -1.69 5.19
CA ILE A 114 5.23 -0.24 5.35
C ILE A 114 4.13 0.25 4.40
N PHE A 115 3.04 0.73 4.98
CA PHE A 115 1.94 1.40 4.29
C PHE A 115 2.08 2.92 4.40
N ARG A 116 1.73 3.65 3.34
CA ARG A 116 1.66 5.13 3.36
C ARG A 116 0.66 5.62 2.33
N VAL A 117 -0.15 6.62 2.70
CA VAL A 117 -0.97 7.36 1.73
C VAL A 117 -0.07 8.28 0.90
N THR A 118 -0.19 8.23 -0.42
CA THR A 118 0.68 8.97 -1.37
C THR A 118 -0.04 10.09 -2.10
N SER A 119 -1.37 10.01 -2.19
CA SER A 119 -2.20 11.06 -2.77
C SER A 119 -3.60 10.99 -2.19
N TYR A 120 -4.30 12.12 -2.27
CA TYR A 120 -5.71 12.25 -1.91
C TYR A 120 -6.44 12.98 -3.03
N SER A 121 -7.66 12.54 -3.32
CA SER A 121 -8.55 13.18 -4.27
C SER A 121 -9.96 13.26 -3.71
N SER A 122 -10.69 14.29 -4.11
CA SER A 122 -12.11 14.41 -3.84
C SER A 122 -12.78 15.21 -4.95
N GLN A 123 -14.08 14.97 -5.15
CA GLN A 123 -14.96 16.00 -5.67
C GLN A 123 -15.34 16.97 -4.55
N LEU A 124 -15.46 18.23 -4.91
CA LEU A 124 -15.96 19.31 -4.08
C LEU A 124 -17.19 19.89 -4.77
N THR A 125 -18.35 19.85 -4.10
CA THR A 125 -19.51 20.68 -4.49
C THR A 125 -19.43 21.99 -3.73
N THR A 126 -19.55 23.12 -4.45
CA THR A 126 -19.63 24.44 -3.83
C THR A 126 -21.02 25.06 -4.02
N ASN A 127 -21.48 25.79 -3.01
CA ASN A 127 -22.69 26.62 -3.06
C ASN A 127 -22.50 27.93 -3.88
N SER A 128 -21.29 28.18 -4.37
CA SER A 128 -20.85 29.45 -4.97
C SER A 128 -19.62 29.23 -5.86
N SER A 129 -18.92 30.30 -6.28
CA SER A 129 -17.77 30.22 -7.20
C SER A 129 -16.69 29.22 -6.75
N SER A 130 -16.23 28.43 -7.73
CA SER A 130 -15.11 27.51 -7.64
C SER A 130 -13.74 28.20 -7.53
N SER A 131 -13.66 29.51 -7.80
CA SER A 131 -12.44 30.33 -7.83
C SER A 131 -12.29 31.31 -6.65
N SER A 132 -13.00 31.09 -5.55
CA SER A 132 -12.93 31.94 -4.33
C SER A 132 -12.17 31.25 -3.20
N TRP A 133 -10.99 30.71 -3.53
CA TRP A 133 -10.08 30.08 -2.59
C TRP A 133 -8.70 30.74 -2.64
N ASP A 134 -8.13 31.01 -1.47
CA ASP A 134 -6.96 31.86 -1.32
C ASP A 134 -7.15 33.18 -2.10
N GLU A 135 -6.09 33.88 -2.48
CA GLU A 135 -6.15 35.16 -3.21
C GLU A 135 -6.81 35.06 -4.63
N GLY A 136 -8.07 34.63 -4.71
CA GLY A 136 -8.87 34.48 -5.94
C GLY A 136 -8.55 33.24 -6.77
N LYS A 137 -7.96 32.20 -6.19
CA LYS A 137 -7.56 30.96 -6.89
C LYS A 137 -8.65 29.89 -6.80
N ASP A 138 -8.51 28.85 -7.62
CA ASP A 138 -9.33 27.65 -7.52
C ASP A 138 -8.93 26.76 -6.33
N PHE A 139 -9.68 25.67 -6.13
CA PHE A 139 -9.40 24.71 -5.08
C PHE A 139 -8.15 23.85 -5.33
N SER A 140 -7.61 23.84 -6.54
CA SER A 140 -6.66 22.81 -6.99
C SER A 140 -5.31 22.90 -6.29
N ALA A 141 -4.79 24.10 -6.00
CA ALA A 141 -3.47 24.26 -5.39
C ALA A 141 -3.54 24.30 -3.85
N PRO A 142 -3.00 23.30 -3.11
CA PRO A 142 -3.06 23.26 -1.65
C PRO A 142 -2.05 24.19 -0.97
N ARG A 143 -2.35 24.62 0.27
CA ARG A 143 -1.43 25.25 1.23
C ARG A 143 -1.06 24.28 2.36
N GLY A 144 -0.10 24.68 3.20
CA GLY A 144 0.26 23.97 4.44
C GLY A 144 1.49 23.07 4.36
N GLY A 145 2.05 22.83 3.17
CA GLY A 145 3.29 22.06 2.98
C GLY A 145 3.14 20.55 3.13
N GLY A 146 1.94 20.05 3.45
CA GLY A 146 1.62 18.62 3.47
C GLY A 146 1.33 18.00 2.12
N CYS A 147 1.07 18.83 1.11
CA CYS A 147 0.70 18.44 -0.24
C CYS A 147 1.38 19.37 -1.24
N THR A 148 1.75 18.84 -2.42
CA THR A 148 2.51 19.60 -3.43
C THR A 148 1.87 19.52 -4.81
N PHE A 149 2.02 18.39 -5.50
CA PHE A 149 1.51 18.20 -6.85
C PHE A 149 -0.01 18.23 -6.84
N TYR A 150 -0.59 19.00 -7.76
CA TYR A 150 -2.02 19.07 -7.93
C TYR A 150 -2.42 19.11 -9.39
N THR A 151 -3.55 18.50 -9.70
CA THR A 151 -4.24 18.75 -10.96
C THR A 151 -5.74 18.95 -10.71
N PRO A 152 -6.34 20.00 -11.26
CA PRO A 152 -7.79 20.09 -11.34
C PRO A 152 -8.30 19.23 -12.49
N SER A 153 -9.36 18.48 -12.22
CA SER A 153 -10.25 17.95 -13.23
C SER A 153 -11.64 18.52 -13.04
N TRP A 154 -12.06 19.32 -14.01
CA TRP A 154 -13.30 20.07 -13.98
C TRP A 154 -14.44 19.22 -14.53
N GLY A 155 -15.59 19.26 -13.87
CA GLY A 155 -16.86 18.97 -14.53
C GLY A 155 -17.96 19.87 -14.02
N GLY A 156 -18.65 20.53 -14.94
CA GLY A 156 -19.64 21.57 -14.66
C GLY A 156 -19.04 22.98 -14.77
N GLY A 157 -19.76 23.87 -15.45
CA GLY A 157 -19.34 25.24 -15.77
C GLY A 157 -19.24 26.19 -14.56
N SER A 158 -19.41 27.49 -14.78
CA SER A 158 -19.43 28.51 -13.72
C SER A 158 -20.84 28.67 -13.13
N GLY A 159 -21.09 28.26 -11.89
CA GLY A 159 -22.40 28.46 -11.24
C GLY A 159 -22.61 27.71 -9.93
N SER A 160 -23.84 27.77 -9.39
CA SER A 160 -24.28 26.94 -8.26
C SER A 160 -24.43 25.49 -8.72
N GLY A 161 -23.91 24.53 -7.94
CA GLY A 161 -23.90 23.11 -8.31
C GLY A 161 -22.71 22.67 -9.17
N SER A 162 -21.78 23.58 -9.47
CA SER A 162 -20.48 23.24 -10.06
C SER A 162 -19.68 22.34 -9.12
N TRP A 163 -18.98 21.36 -9.69
CA TRP A 163 -18.07 20.51 -8.94
C TRP A 163 -16.65 20.61 -9.47
N ILE A 164 -15.69 20.55 -8.55
CA ILE A 164 -14.28 20.42 -8.88
C ILE A 164 -13.83 19.06 -8.40
N GLN A 165 -13.26 18.25 -9.27
CA GLN A 165 -12.48 17.10 -8.84
C GLN A 165 -11.01 17.51 -8.81
N PHE A 166 -10.30 17.18 -7.75
CA PHE A 166 -8.88 17.49 -7.62
C PHE A 166 -8.14 16.28 -7.10
N ILE A 167 -6.83 16.22 -7.35
CA ILE A 167 -5.92 15.30 -6.66
C ILE A 167 -4.73 16.09 -6.13
N TRP A 168 -4.28 15.72 -4.94
CA TRP A 168 -3.07 16.24 -4.31
C TRP A 168 -2.12 15.08 -4.00
N LYS A 169 -0.85 15.17 -4.40
CA LYS A 169 0.18 14.25 -3.87
C LYS A 169 0.59 14.72 -2.48
N THR A 170 0.70 13.77 -1.56
CA THR A 170 1.09 14.02 -0.17
C THR A 170 2.60 14.01 -0.02
N SER A 171 3.13 14.92 0.78
CA SER A 171 4.52 14.92 1.22
C SER A 171 4.70 14.00 2.45
N ASN A 172 5.85 13.34 2.57
CA ASN A 172 6.15 12.51 3.74
C ASN A 172 6.53 13.39 4.96
N ASN A 173 5.52 14.04 5.55
CA ASN A 173 5.61 14.88 6.73
C ASN A 173 4.26 14.90 7.47
N THR A 174 4.19 15.60 8.60
CA THR A 174 2.96 15.72 9.41
C THR A 174 2.18 17.01 9.15
N SER A 175 2.70 17.91 8.30
CA SER A 175 2.07 19.21 8.00
C SER A 175 0.77 19.02 7.24
N PRO A 176 -0.32 19.76 7.48
CA PRO A 176 -1.60 19.55 6.81
C PRO A 176 -1.64 20.08 5.36
N CYS A 177 -2.72 19.75 4.66
CA CYS A 177 -3.08 20.32 3.37
C CYS A 177 -4.38 21.12 3.55
N TYR A 178 -4.43 22.39 3.17
CA TYR A 178 -5.65 23.18 3.36
C TYR A 178 -5.81 24.29 2.32
N LYS A 179 -7.01 24.88 2.30
CA LYS A 179 -7.38 26.06 1.52
C LYS A 179 -8.08 27.06 2.42
N ILE A 180 -7.84 28.35 2.20
CA ILE A 180 -8.55 29.43 2.90
C ILE A 180 -9.65 29.94 1.98
N SER A 181 -10.88 30.12 2.44
CA SER A 181 -11.92 30.71 1.60
C SER A 181 -11.84 32.24 1.64
N THR A 182 -12.12 32.92 0.53
CA THR A 182 -12.26 34.40 0.52
C THR A 182 -13.69 34.88 0.69
N ILE A 183 -14.65 33.96 0.75
CA ILE A 183 -16.08 34.22 0.90
C ILE A 183 -16.66 33.32 1.99
N ASN A 184 -17.86 33.66 2.46
CA ASN A 184 -18.59 32.76 3.36
C ASN A 184 -19.12 31.56 2.58
N ARG A 185 -19.06 30.36 3.18
CA ARG A 185 -19.58 29.11 2.58
C ARG A 185 -20.53 28.41 3.55
N THR A 186 -21.65 27.96 3.01
CA THR A 186 -22.71 27.21 3.71
C THR A 186 -23.12 26.02 2.85
N GLU A 187 -24.06 25.21 3.33
CA GLU A 187 -24.64 24.16 2.50
C GLU A 187 -25.22 24.73 1.17
N PRO A 188 -25.12 24.00 0.04
CA PRO A 188 -24.39 22.73 -0.12
C PRO A 188 -22.87 22.93 -0.20
N HIS A 189 -22.10 22.34 0.73
CA HIS A 189 -20.63 22.37 0.65
C HIS A 189 -20.01 21.10 1.24
N ARG A 190 -19.52 20.21 0.38
CA ARG A 190 -19.07 18.87 0.79
C ARG A 190 -17.95 18.31 -0.07
N PHE A 191 -17.20 17.39 0.52
CA PHE A 191 -16.23 16.55 -0.15
C PHE A 191 -16.79 15.13 -0.29
N TYR A 192 -16.78 14.58 -1.48
CA TYR A 192 -17.32 13.26 -1.79
C TYR A 192 -16.59 12.63 -2.98
N ASP A 193 -16.93 11.37 -3.29
CA ASP A 193 -16.24 10.61 -4.34
C ASP A 193 -14.73 10.63 -4.13
N MET A 194 -14.34 10.39 -2.87
CA MET A 194 -12.96 10.50 -2.45
C MET A 194 -12.14 9.33 -2.98
N SER A 195 -10.86 9.57 -3.20
CA SER A 195 -9.90 8.54 -3.58
C SER A 195 -8.58 8.78 -2.88
N MET A 196 -7.80 7.71 -2.72
CA MET A 196 -6.44 7.81 -2.23
C MET A 196 -5.49 6.99 -3.10
N GLY A 197 -4.27 7.49 -3.25
CA GLY A 197 -3.12 6.69 -3.66
C GLY A 197 -2.40 6.15 -2.44
N TYR A 198 -1.68 5.05 -2.61
CA TYR A 198 -0.90 4.45 -1.53
C TYR A 198 0.38 3.80 -2.06
N SER A 199 1.34 3.58 -1.14
CA SER A 199 2.54 2.79 -1.38
C SER A 199 2.63 1.66 -0.36
N LEU A 200 3.11 0.50 -0.82
CA LEU A 200 3.44 -0.66 -0.01
C LEU A 200 4.91 -1.00 -0.25
N VAL A 201 5.68 -1.13 0.82
CA VAL A 201 7.08 -1.55 0.76
C VAL A 201 7.31 -2.58 1.86
N ALA A 202 8.02 -3.67 1.58
CA ALA A 202 8.39 -4.60 2.64
C ALA A 202 9.35 -3.90 3.62
N LYS A 203 9.17 -4.09 4.92
CA LYS A 203 10.11 -3.53 5.90
C LYS A 203 11.47 -4.22 5.83
N ASP A 204 11.45 -5.53 5.59
CA ASP A 204 12.61 -6.41 5.54
C ASP A 204 12.64 -7.21 4.23
N ASN A 205 13.75 -7.91 3.98
CA ASN A 205 13.91 -8.77 2.81
C ASN A 205 12.91 -9.95 2.84
N LEU A 206 12.20 -10.16 1.73
CA LEU A 206 11.17 -11.20 1.60
C LEU A 206 11.69 -12.54 1.06
N LEU A 207 12.97 -12.68 0.73
CA LEU A 207 13.54 -13.93 0.20
C LEU A 207 13.47 -15.09 1.19
N THR A 208 13.41 -14.82 2.49
CA THR A 208 13.29 -15.85 3.54
C THR A 208 11.86 -16.14 3.94
N VAL A 209 10.88 -15.39 3.42
CA VAL A 209 9.47 -15.52 3.77
C VAL A 209 8.84 -16.68 3.01
N GLY A 210 8.05 -17.52 3.69
CA GLY A 210 7.37 -18.63 3.04
C GLY A 210 6.35 -18.18 1.98
N SER A 211 6.23 -18.93 0.89
CA SER A 211 5.16 -18.67 -0.10
C SER A 211 3.77 -18.84 0.52
N GLY A 212 2.81 -18.03 0.08
CA GLY A 212 1.42 -18.13 0.52
C GLY A 212 0.65 -16.82 0.48
N THR A 213 -0.55 -16.86 1.04
CA THR A 213 -1.41 -15.69 1.19
C THR A 213 -1.27 -15.11 2.59
N TYR A 214 -0.90 -13.84 2.66
CA TYR A 214 -0.74 -13.07 3.87
C TYR A 214 -1.88 -12.05 3.98
N LYS A 215 -2.47 -11.91 5.17
CA LYS A 215 -3.50 -10.90 5.44
C LYS A 215 -3.10 -10.03 6.61
N GLY A 216 -3.37 -8.74 6.52
CA GLY A 216 -3.20 -7.79 7.61
C GLY A 216 -4.22 -6.67 7.53
N LYS A 217 -4.34 -5.91 8.62
CA LYS A 217 -5.30 -4.81 8.75
C LYS A 217 -4.65 -3.62 9.43
N LEU A 218 -4.91 -2.42 8.92
CA LEU A 218 -4.70 -1.16 9.61
C LEU A 218 -6.03 -0.46 9.82
N SER A 219 -6.21 0.17 10.98
CA SER A 219 -7.38 0.99 11.29
C SER A 219 -6.94 2.41 11.55
N PHE A 220 -7.57 3.37 10.89
CA PHE A 220 -7.30 4.80 11.00
C PHE A 220 -8.51 5.51 11.58
N THR A 221 -8.28 6.41 12.52
CA THR A 221 -9.32 7.25 13.10
C THR A 221 -9.73 8.36 12.12
N VAL A 222 -11.01 8.70 12.08
CA VAL A 222 -11.56 9.77 11.24
C VAL A 222 -12.24 10.81 12.12
N GLY A 223 -11.95 12.08 11.87
CA GLY A 223 -12.52 13.21 12.59
C GLY A 223 -11.46 14.21 13.08
N PRO A 224 -11.89 15.27 13.77
CA PRO A 224 -10.97 16.30 14.27
C PRO A 224 -9.86 15.71 15.13
N GLY A 225 -8.60 15.91 14.73
CA GLY A 225 -7.42 15.38 15.41
C GLY A 225 -7.11 13.89 15.15
N GLY A 226 -7.91 13.20 14.34
CA GLY A 226 -7.68 11.81 13.94
C GLY A 226 -6.63 11.66 12.83
N ASP A 227 -6.47 10.43 12.33
CA ASP A 227 -5.57 10.14 11.20
C ASP A 227 -6.07 10.76 9.90
N PHE A 228 -7.37 10.63 9.62
CA PHE A 228 -8.09 11.37 8.58
C PHE A 228 -8.85 12.54 9.23
N ASP A 229 -8.25 13.72 9.19
CA ASP A 229 -8.77 14.94 9.81
C ASP A 229 -9.25 15.91 8.73
N PHE A 230 -10.53 16.27 8.78
CA PHE A 230 -11.15 17.22 7.84
C PHE A 230 -11.30 18.64 8.43
N GLY A 231 -10.65 18.92 9.56
CA GLY A 231 -10.78 20.18 10.29
C GLY A 231 -12.00 20.18 11.19
N ASP A 232 -12.37 21.38 11.64
CA ASP A 232 -13.36 21.56 12.70
C ASP A 232 -14.76 21.86 12.12
N ASN A 233 -14.85 22.08 10.81
CA ASN A 233 -16.09 22.45 10.11
C ASN A 233 -16.79 21.29 9.41
N TYR A 234 -16.14 20.14 9.25
CA TYR A 234 -16.71 19.00 8.51
C TYR A 234 -16.93 17.80 9.42
N GLN A 235 -18.11 17.19 9.26
CA GLN A 235 -18.41 15.87 9.78
C GLN A 235 -18.19 14.84 8.67
N ALA A 236 -17.40 13.81 8.94
CA ALA A 236 -17.23 12.66 8.04
C ALA A 236 -18.39 11.66 8.22
N SER A 237 -18.69 10.88 7.17
CA SER A 237 -19.72 9.84 7.17
C SER A 237 -19.42 8.68 8.13
N ASP A 238 -18.14 8.41 8.37
CA ASP A 238 -17.65 7.31 9.19
C ASP A 238 -16.55 7.79 10.13
N SER A 239 -16.37 7.06 11.23
CA SER A 239 -15.40 7.40 12.28
C SER A 239 -14.09 6.63 12.20
N VAL A 240 -14.05 5.59 11.35
CA VAL A 240 -12.88 4.73 11.14
C VAL A 240 -12.73 4.41 9.64
N VAL A 241 -11.49 4.36 9.17
CA VAL A 241 -11.13 3.75 7.88
C VAL A 241 -10.29 2.51 8.13
N ASP A 242 -10.77 1.37 7.67
CA ASP A 242 -10.08 0.09 7.75
C ASP A 242 -9.43 -0.25 6.41
N ILE A 243 -8.11 -0.43 6.43
CA ILE A 243 -7.32 -0.92 5.29
C ILE A 243 -7.01 -2.39 5.50
N ASN A 244 -7.61 -3.25 4.69
CA ASN A 244 -7.29 -4.68 4.64
C ASN A 244 -6.30 -4.93 3.50
N LEU A 245 -5.17 -5.55 3.80
CA LEU A 245 -4.19 -5.96 2.80
C LEU A 245 -4.22 -7.48 2.63
N ILE A 246 -4.37 -7.93 1.39
CA ILE A 246 -4.16 -9.32 0.97
C ILE A 246 -2.91 -9.35 0.08
N LEU A 247 -1.87 -10.02 0.55
CA LEU A 247 -0.59 -10.10 -0.13
C LEU A 247 -0.29 -11.55 -0.53
N SER A 248 -0.02 -11.77 -1.82
CA SER A 248 0.42 -13.08 -2.33
C SER A 248 1.93 -13.07 -2.44
N VAL A 249 2.60 -13.94 -1.68
CA VAL A 249 4.05 -14.18 -1.77
C VAL A 249 4.25 -15.46 -2.56
N ASN A 250 4.87 -15.35 -3.73
CA ASN A 250 5.09 -16.48 -4.62
C ASN A 250 6.58 -16.54 -4.95
N HIS A 251 7.31 -17.45 -4.32
CA HIS A 251 8.67 -17.78 -4.71
C HIS A 251 8.63 -18.82 -5.82
N ASP A 252 9.23 -18.51 -6.97
CA ASP A 252 9.40 -19.48 -8.05
C ASP A 252 10.37 -20.60 -7.65
N LEU A 253 11.22 -20.38 -6.63
CA LEU A 253 12.14 -21.39 -6.10
C LEU A 253 12.35 -21.16 -4.60
N ILE A 254 11.99 -22.14 -3.77
CA ILE A 254 12.45 -22.17 -2.38
C ILE A 254 13.52 -23.26 -2.29
N VAL A 255 14.76 -22.84 -2.05
CA VAL A 255 15.86 -23.76 -1.74
C VAL A 255 15.89 -23.95 -0.23
N THR A 256 15.36 -25.08 0.25
CA THR A 256 15.52 -25.45 1.66
C THR A 256 16.83 -26.22 1.83
N THR A 257 17.69 -25.74 2.72
CA THR A 257 18.95 -26.42 3.07
C THR A 257 18.81 -27.15 4.40
N THR A 258 19.29 -28.38 4.50
CA THR A 258 19.55 -29.02 5.80
C THR A 258 20.95 -28.62 6.28
N PRO A 259 21.25 -28.73 7.59
CA PRO A 259 22.63 -28.54 8.08
C PRO A 259 23.67 -29.40 7.35
N GLU A 260 23.25 -30.56 6.84
CA GLU A 260 24.05 -31.53 6.09
C GLU A 260 24.26 -31.13 4.62
N SER A 261 23.35 -30.34 4.02
CA SER A 261 23.35 -29.99 2.60
C SER A 261 24.04 -28.64 2.28
N ARG A 262 24.98 -28.19 3.12
CA ARG A 262 25.64 -26.87 2.97
C ARG A 262 26.82 -26.85 1.99
N ALA A 263 27.19 -27.97 1.38
CA ALA A 263 28.40 -28.06 0.56
C ALA A 263 28.09 -27.75 -0.91
N LEU A 264 28.49 -26.56 -1.36
CA LEU A 264 28.71 -26.27 -2.79
C LEU A 264 30.11 -26.77 -3.16
N SER A 265 30.22 -27.75 -4.04
CA SER A 265 31.50 -28.26 -4.52
C SER A 265 31.72 -27.87 -5.98
N LEU A 266 32.83 -27.18 -6.27
CA LEU A 266 33.25 -26.92 -7.66
C LEU A 266 34.03 -28.13 -8.17
N GLN A 267 33.53 -28.77 -9.23
CA GLN A 267 34.15 -29.93 -9.85
C GLN A 267 34.40 -29.71 -11.34
N PRO A 268 35.54 -30.19 -11.87
CA PRO A 268 35.90 -30.05 -13.27
C PRO A 268 35.06 -30.98 -14.15
N CYS A 269 34.25 -30.39 -15.03
CA CYS A 269 33.40 -31.09 -15.98
C CYS A 269 33.41 -30.44 -17.35
N SER A 270 33.00 -31.22 -18.36
CA SER A 270 32.72 -30.65 -19.68
C SER A 270 31.54 -29.67 -19.59
N ALA A 271 31.63 -28.58 -20.34
CA ALA A 271 30.58 -27.57 -20.41
C ALA A 271 29.19 -28.18 -20.63
N GLY A 272 28.22 -27.80 -19.79
CA GLY A 272 26.85 -28.30 -19.86
C GLY A 272 26.62 -29.71 -19.34
N LYS A 273 27.62 -30.37 -18.72
CA LYS A 273 27.45 -31.66 -18.04
C LYS A 273 27.73 -31.56 -16.55
N ILE A 274 27.03 -32.39 -15.79
CA ILE A 274 27.23 -32.57 -14.36
C ILE A 274 27.93 -33.91 -14.16
N CYS A 275 29.09 -33.89 -13.51
CA CYS A 275 29.84 -35.10 -13.21
C CYS A 275 29.42 -35.67 -11.86
N THR A 276 29.54 -36.99 -11.71
CA THR A 276 29.54 -37.62 -10.40
C THR A 276 30.80 -37.21 -9.62
N GLU A 277 30.80 -37.40 -8.30
CA GLU A 277 31.97 -37.11 -7.46
C GLU A 277 33.24 -37.83 -7.96
N GLU A 278 33.07 -39.08 -8.39
CA GLU A 278 34.15 -39.91 -8.92
C GLU A 278 34.70 -39.35 -10.23
N GLN A 279 33.82 -38.93 -11.14
CA GLN A 279 34.21 -38.29 -12.39
C GLN A 279 34.92 -36.93 -12.16
N GLY A 280 34.46 -36.15 -11.17
CA GLY A 280 35.11 -34.89 -10.78
C GLY A 280 36.53 -35.12 -10.24
N LYS A 281 36.74 -36.15 -9.41
CA LYS A 281 38.08 -36.54 -8.91
C LYS A 281 39.01 -36.96 -10.05
N GLN A 282 38.53 -37.82 -10.95
CA GLN A 282 39.31 -38.27 -12.11
C GLN A 282 39.71 -37.12 -13.04
N ASN A 283 38.82 -36.15 -13.23
CA ASN A 283 39.11 -34.97 -14.06
C ASN A 283 40.12 -34.03 -13.39
N TRP A 284 40.12 -33.93 -12.06
CA TRP A 284 41.17 -33.24 -11.30
C TRP A 284 42.53 -33.92 -11.45
N GLU A 285 42.58 -35.25 -11.35
CA GLU A 285 43.81 -36.03 -11.57
C GLU A 285 44.36 -35.82 -12.98
N ARG A 286 43.48 -35.83 -13.99
CA ARG A 286 43.85 -35.52 -15.37
C ARG A 286 44.41 -34.10 -15.53
N TRP A 287 43.83 -33.09 -14.88
CA TRP A 287 44.40 -31.75 -14.88
C TRP A 287 45.78 -31.70 -14.21
N MET A 288 45.95 -32.36 -13.07
CA MET A 288 47.23 -32.37 -12.35
C MET A 288 48.38 -32.86 -13.24
N ILE A 289 48.09 -33.80 -14.13
CA ILE A 289 49.02 -34.39 -15.10
C ILE A 289 49.15 -33.53 -16.37
N THR A 290 48.04 -33.14 -16.99
CA THR A 290 48.04 -32.50 -18.32
C THR A 290 48.24 -30.98 -18.29
N LYS A 291 48.02 -30.34 -17.14
CA LYS A 291 48.02 -28.89 -16.94
C LYS A 291 47.02 -28.10 -17.81
N ILE A 292 46.05 -28.78 -18.43
CA ILE A 292 44.97 -28.14 -19.20
C ILE A 292 43.86 -27.71 -18.24
N THR A 293 43.75 -26.41 -17.97
CA THR A 293 42.76 -25.85 -17.02
C THR A 293 41.34 -26.31 -17.35
N PRO A 294 40.68 -27.07 -16.46
CA PRO A 294 39.34 -27.55 -16.71
C PRO A 294 38.30 -26.46 -16.47
N GLN A 295 37.15 -26.59 -17.13
CA GLN A 295 35.96 -25.79 -16.80
C GLN A 295 35.35 -26.33 -15.51
N LEU A 296 35.06 -25.44 -14.56
CA LEU A 296 34.46 -25.82 -13.27
C LEU A 296 32.94 -25.70 -13.35
N THR A 297 32.25 -26.74 -12.89
CA THR A 297 30.81 -26.75 -12.68
C THR A 297 30.51 -26.92 -11.20
N ALA A 298 29.54 -26.18 -10.70
CA ALA A 298 29.10 -26.31 -9.32
C ALA A 298 28.13 -27.49 -9.18
N ARG A 299 28.42 -28.35 -8.21
CA ARG A 299 27.50 -29.38 -7.71
C ARG A 299 26.96 -28.93 -6.36
N SER A 300 25.65 -29.07 -6.18
CA SER A 300 24.96 -28.81 -4.93
C SER A 300 23.93 -29.89 -4.66
N ASP A 301 23.78 -30.28 -3.40
CA ASP A 301 22.74 -31.23 -2.96
C ASP A 301 21.48 -30.48 -2.48
N PHE A 302 21.07 -29.44 -3.22
CA PHE A 302 19.87 -28.65 -2.89
C PHE A 302 18.61 -29.42 -3.27
N PHE A 303 17.67 -29.52 -2.32
CA PHE A 303 16.33 -30.03 -2.59
C PHE A 303 15.40 -28.88 -2.99
N THR A 304 14.60 -29.10 -4.04
CA THR A 304 13.54 -28.17 -4.45
C THR A 304 12.18 -28.77 -4.17
N VAL A 305 11.29 -27.98 -3.57
CA VAL A 305 9.90 -28.36 -3.32
C VAL A 305 9.00 -27.54 -4.24
N PHE A 306 8.43 -28.20 -5.25
CA PHE A 306 7.35 -27.66 -6.08
C PHE A 306 6.10 -28.52 -5.86
N ASN A 307 4.96 -27.92 -5.49
CA ASN A 307 3.62 -28.55 -5.52
C ASN A 307 3.57 -30.07 -5.20
N ARG A 308 3.99 -30.49 -3.99
CA ARG A 308 4.01 -31.90 -3.53
C ARG A 308 4.83 -32.87 -4.39
N CYS A 309 5.82 -32.40 -5.13
CA CYS A 309 6.82 -33.23 -5.79
C CYS A 309 8.23 -32.82 -5.33
N ILE A 310 9.01 -33.82 -4.93
CA ILE A 310 10.44 -33.69 -4.65
C ILE A 310 11.15 -33.80 -6.00
N TYR A 311 11.92 -32.78 -6.38
CA TYR A 311 12.80 -32.85 -7.55
C TYR A 311 14.24 -32.59 -7.10
N ASP A 312 15.13 -33.48 -7.54
CA ASP A 312 16.56 -33.20 -7.54
C ASP A 312 16.85 -32.15 -8.62
N LEU A 313 17.60 -31.10 -8.27
CA LEU A 313 18.00 -30.02 -9.18
C LEU A 313 19.01 -30.55 -10.23
N TYR A 314 18.51 -31.25 -11.24
CA TYR A 314 19.29 -31.71 -12.39
C TYR A 314 18.52 -31.44 -13.68
N THR A 315 18.34 -30.16 -14.04
CA THR A 315 18.22 -29.58 -15.40
C THR A 315 17.38 -28.30 -15.37
N MET A 316 17.74 -27.32 -16.21
CA MET A 316 16.88 -26.18 -16.55
C MET A 316 15.48 -26.69 -16.96
N PRO A 317 14.38 -26.12 -16.47
CA PRO A 317 13.07 -26.45 -17.01
C PRO A 317 12.95 -25.88 -18.42
N ILE A 318 13.00 -26.74 -19.43
CA ILE A 318 12.38 -26.45 -20.71
C ILE A 318 10.88 -26.70 -20.50
N CYS A 319 10.13 -25.65 -20.14
CA CYS A 319 8.68 -25.72 -20.18
C CYS A 319 8.24 -25.61 -21.66
N SER A 320 7.85 -26.74 -22.26
CA SER A 320 6.95 -26.73 -23.42
C SER A 320 5.51 -26.57 -22.94
N ARG A 321 4.72 -25.77 -23.70
CA ARG A 321 3.35 -25.27 -23.44
C ARG A 321 2.44 -26.11 -22.55
#